data_AF-A0AAD9YVJ8-F1
#
_entry.id   AF-A0AAD9YVJ8-F1
#
_cell.length_a   1.000
_cell.length_b   1.000
_cell.length_c   1.000
_cell.angle_alpha   90.00
_cell.angle_beta   90.00
_cell.angle_gamma   90.00
#
_symmetry.space_group_name_H-M   'P 1'
#
loop_
_entity.id
_entity.type
_entity.pdbx_description
1 polymer ?
#
loop_
_entity_poly.entity_id
_entity_poly.type
_entity_poly.pdbx_seq_one_letter_code
_entity_poly.pdbx_strand_id
1 'polypeptide(L)'
;MATGINTLAAYCQFVPQTVDKSLFRYEDVDPREADFFSRFSEIEIKDEDIELDDASNFTAADAAARLMVACHKRCFPMDEEISNAFGFKFFARGADRARLFRVYCHVVHNGVTDEQLRKACEDDNLQELLISSCHETGLVDDTAWLDGLQGFGTNSQCPVFGDVFCDVASQWCPPQLCDTIMTDIRPLAKRQAFVFWTQMKLGLIPNVDEDNWIDLGFCTAPNWQGLLYLRRAYRKLLHKTCLEEFWSAMTHSTIPLLFGKHGLSDEIAGLRNFKCLMKSVGKSYESVWQLKRYAQWEGAGPVSSVAVDYGFMNCKTPRQRQRLRQLYADYFTKGKDEMELHQACIRGDLAPFLREALGGLPIPDQLLTNAYPREPLYQMGMILVGKTILAPPPLHNEAEFVARAEGNGSRVVSILESQTDGMRGMMEDMAASLHDCTYR
;
A
#
# COMPACT_ATOMS: atom_id res chain seq x y z
N MET A 1 1.40 12.85 -10.18
CA MET A 1 1.46 12.23 -8.83
C MET A 1 2.45 11.08 -8.83
N ALA A 2 3.43 11.08 -7.92
CA ALA A 2 4.36 9.98 -7.69
C ALA A 2 4.51 9.79 -6.18
N THR A 3 4.14 8.61 -5.68
CA THR A 3 4.01 8.27 -4.25
C THR A 3 5.08 7.27 -3.79
N GLY A 4 5.68 6.52 -4.72
CA GLY A 4 6.83 5.62 -4.51
C GLY A 4 8.15 6.31 -4.15
N ILE A 5 8.12 7.37 -3.34
CA ILE A 5 9.28 8.05 -2.76
C ILE A 5 9.36 7.83 -1.24
N ASN A 6 8.25 7.45 -0.57
CA ASN A 6 8.17 7.27 0.88
C ASN A 6 9.21 6.28 1.41
N THR A 7 9.14 5.00 1.03
CA THR A 7 10.15 3.98 1.36
C THR A 7 11.56 4.40 0.94
N LEU A 8 11.70 5.26 -0.08
CA LEU A 8 12.99 5.61 -0.64
C LEU A 8 13.87 6.47 0.26
N ALA A 9 13.33 7.27 1.18
CA ALA A 9 14.11 7.80 2.30
C ALA A 9 13.75 7.18 3.66
N ALA A 10 13.14 5.99 3.67
CA ALA A 10 13.68 4.96 4.57
C ALA A 10 15.08 4.57 4.08
N TYR A 11 15.22 4.03 2.86
CA TYR A 11 16.52 3.53 2.36
C TYR A 11 17.63 4.60 2.36
N CYS A 12 17.33 5.85 1.98
CA CYS A 12 18.32 6.94 2.03
C CYS A 12 18.70 7.44 3.44
N GLN A 13 18.00 7.05 4.52
CA GLN A 13 18.46 7.37 5.89
C GLN A 13 19.72 6.58 6.29
N PHE A 14 20.01 5.48 5.59
CA PHE A 14 21.15 4.58 5.82
C PHE A 14 22.43 4.95 5.02
N VAL A 15 22.44 6.09 4.34
CA VAL A 15 23.63 6.67 3.67
C VAL A 15 24.41 7.56 4.69
N PRO A 16 25.75 7.69 4.59
CA PRO A 16 26.54 8.57 5.47
C PRO A 16 26.05 10.03 5.54
N GLN A 17 26.47 10.74 6.59
CA GLN A 17 25.80 11.93 7.15
C GLN A 17 25.79 13.24 6.29
N THR A 18 26.05 13.19 4.99
CA THR A 18 26.13 14.38 4.11
C THR A 18 24.81 14.76 3.44
N VAL A 19 23.72 14.00 3.62
CA VAL A 19 22.41 14.24 3.00
C VAL A 19 21.38 14.79 4.01
N ASP A 20 20.61 15.80 3.62
CA ASP A 20 19.50 16.37 4.41
C ASP A 20 18.41 15.30 4.63
N LYS A 21 18.07 15.06 5.91
CA LYS A 21 17.20 13.96 6.35
C LYS A 21 15.72 14.32 6.46
N SER A 22 15.32 15.52 6.04
CA SER A 22 13.97 16.06 6.27
C SER A 22 12.82 15.47 5.43
N LEU A 23 13.07 14.50 4.54
CA LEU A 23 12.25 14.35 3.32
C LEU A 23 11.31 13.13 3.18
N PHE A 24 11.67 11.88 3.49
CA PHE A 24 10.76 10.71 3.31
C PHE A 24 10.94 9.57 4.36
N ARG A 25 10.02 8.58 4.39
CA ARG A 25 9.87 7.55 5.44
C ARG A 25 9.29 6.18 4.95
N TYR A 26 9.92 5.07 5.37
CA TYR A 26 9.39 3.76 5.85
C TYR A 26 8.42 2.88 5.00
N GLU A 27 8.47 1.53 5.00
CA GLU A 27 9.56 0.51 5.20
C GLU A 27 9.08 -0.96 4.92
N ASP A 28 9.91 -1.74 4.20
CA ASP A 28 10.51 -3.04 4.60
C ASP A 28 9.76 -4.42 4.81
N VAL A 29 10.22 -5.29 5.74
CA VAL A 29 10.63 -6.74 5.57
C VAL A 29 9.64 -7.89 6.02
N ASP A 30 9.56 -9.23 5.69
CA ASP A 30 9.98 -10.30 4.69
C ASP A 30 11.34 -11.16 4.79
N PRO A 31 11.43 -12.50 4.46
CA PRO A 31 10.90 -13.65 5.23
C PRO A 31 11.88 -14.85 5.50
N ARG A 32 11.59 -15.66 6.53
CA ARG A 32 11.91 -17.11 6.57
C ARG A 32 10.65 -17.94 6.92
N GLU A 33 9.49 -17.35 6.61
CA GLU A 33 8.18 -17.69 7.19
C GLU A 33 7.49 -18.91 6.54
N ALA A 34 8.10 -19.53 5.53
CA ALA A 34 7.44 -20.55 4.69
C ALA A 34 7.34 -21.95 5.33
N ASP A 35 8.17 -22.24 6.34
CA ASP A 35 8.19 -23.52 7.06
C ASP A 35 7.28 -23.49 8.30
N PHE A 36 7.26 -22.33 8.97
CA PHE A 36 6.63 -22.07 10.26
C PHE A 36 5.14 -22.44 10.32
N PHE A 37 4.35 -22.03 9.32
CA PHE A 37 2.89 -22.18 9.35
C PHE A 37 2.39 -23.63 9.19
N SER A 38 3.24 -24.57 8.79
CA SER A 38 2.86 -26.00 8.70
C SER A 38 2.47 -26.60 10.05
N ARG A 39 2.99 -26.05 11.15
CA ARG A 39 2.70 -26.46 12.54
C ARG A 39 1.53 -25.73 13.20
N PHE A 40 0.95 -24.73 12.53
CA PHE A 40 -0.13 -23.90 13.13
C PHE A 40 -1.54 -24.44 12.90
N SER A 41 -1.70 -25.50 12.09
CA SER A 41 -2.98 -26.18 11.86
C SER A 41 -3.31 -27.27 12.88
N GLU A 42 -2.42 -27.58 13.82
CA GLU A 42 -2.56 -28.71 14.76
C GLU A 42 -2.96 -28.30 16.19
N ILE A 43 -3.16 -26.99 16.46
CA ILE A 43 -3.62 -26.50 17.76
C ILE A 43 -5.07 -26.02 17.63
N GLU A 44 -6.02 -26.94 17.81
CA GLU A 44 -7.40 -26.59 18.16
C GLU A 44 -7.40 -25.95 19.56
N ILE A 45 -7.45 -24.62 19.62
CA ILE A 45 -7.89 -23.91 20.82
C ILE A 45 -9.41 -23.76 20.69
N LYS A 46 -10.15 -24.26 21.67
CA LYS A 46 -11.60 -24.09 21.74
C LYS A 46 -11.96 -22.64 22.01
N ASP A 47 -13.12 -22.22 21.53
CA ASP A 47 -13.78 -21.02 22.03
C ASP A 47 -14.22 -21.26 23.49
N GLU A 48 -13.39 -20.85 24.45
CA GLU A 48 -13.72 -20.74 25.87
C GLU A 48 -13.48 -19.28 26.32
N ASP A 49 -14.52 -18.47 26.15
CA ASP A 49 -14.88 -17.22 26.82
C ASP A 49 -13.74 -16.32 27.38
N ILE A 50 -13.28 -15.37 26.56
CA ILE A 50 -12.70 -14.11 27.07
C ILE A 50 -13.83 -13.08 27.22
N GLU A 51 -14.42 -13.00 28.42
CA GLU A 51 -15.35 -11.92 28.76
C GLU A 51 -14.59 -10.57 28.81
N LEU A 52 -14.69 -9.80 27.72
CA LEU A 52 -14.16 -8.44 27.63
C LEU A 52 -15.10 -7.43 28.33
N ASP A 53 -15.06 -7.44 29.66
CA ASP A 53 -15.75 -6.44 30.48
C ASP A 53 -15.07 -5.06 30.36
N ASP A 54 -15.84 -3.98 30.57
CA ASP A 54 -15.41 -2.57 30.49
C ASP A 54 -14.65 -2.13 29.21
N ALA A 55 -15.34 -2.22 28.07
CA ALA A 55 -14.92 -1.66 26.77
C ALA A 55 -14.85 -0.11 26.70
N SER A 56 -14.49 0.59 27.78
CA SER A 56 -14.56 2.05 27.89
C SER A 56 -13.43 2.72 28.69
N ASN A 57 -12.16 2.43 28.37
CA ASN A 57 -11.05 3.34 28.74
C ASN A 57 -9.77 3.31 27.88
N PHE A 58 -9.73 2.58 26.75
CA PHE A 58 -8.54 2.57 25.88
C PHE A 58 -8.39 3.83 25.02
N THR A 59 -7.90 4.92 25.63
CA THR A 59 -7.25 6.01 24.90
C THR A 59 -5.90 5.54 24.38
N ALA A 60 -5.68 5.58 23.06
CA ALA A 60 -4.39 5.24 22.46
C ALA A 60 -3.33 6.28 22.86
N ALA A 61 -2.35 5.88 23.68
CA ALA A 61 -1.44 6.80 24.36
C ALA A 61 -0.01 6.85 23.78
N ASP A 62 0.56 5.73 23.34
CA ASP A 62 1.96 5.64 22.89
C ASP A 62 2.25 4.43 21.97
N ALA A 63 3.52 4.18 21.65
CA ALA A 63 3.98 3.02 20.89
C ALA A 63 3.83 1.68 21.62
N ALA A 64 3.96 1.62 22.96
CA ALA A 64 3.89 0.38 23.74
C ALA A 64 2.46 -0.19 23.73
N ALA A 65 1.45 0.64 23.99
CA ALA A 65 0.05 0.25 23.93
C ALA A 65 -0.37 -0.19 22.51
N ARG A 66 0.19 0.43 21.47
CA ARG A 66 -0.05 0.01 20.06
C ARG A 66 0.64 -1.32 19.72
N LEU A 67 1.83 -1.59 20.26
CA LEU A 67 2.50 -2.89 20.12
C LEU A 67 1.71 -4.02 20.81
N MET A 68 1.17 -3.80 22.01
CA MET A 68 0.25 -4.75 22.67
C MET A 68 -0.94 -5.12 21.77
N VAL A 69 -1.61 -4.11 21.20
CA VAL A 69 -2.76 -4.31 20.29
C VAL A 69 -2.35 -5.07 19.02
N ALA A 70 -1.15 -4.84 18.48
CA ALA A 70 -0.59 -5.59 17.37
C ALA A 70 -0.35 -7.06 17.75
N CYS A 71 0.26 -7.32 18.91
CA CYS A 71 0.53 -8.65 19.45
C CYS A 71 -0.73 -9.48 19.71
N HIS A 72 -1.76 -8.91 20.34
CA HIS A 72 -3.02 -9.61 20.57
C HIS A 72 -3.75 -9.92 19.26
N LYS A 73 -3.75 -8.99 18.29
CA LYS A 73 -4.32 -9.21 16.95
C LYS A 73 -3.44 -10.09 16.04
N ARG A 74 -2.25 -10.48 16.49
CA ARG A 74 -1.21 -11.20 15.72
C ARG A 74 -0.91 -10.53 14.36
N CYS A 75 -1.00 -9.21 14.30
CA CYS A 75 -0.81 -8.40 13.10
C CYS A 75 0.49 -7.60 13.24
N PHE A 76 1.40 -7.67 12.27
CA PHE A 76 2.69 -7.00 12.37
C PHE A 76 2.54 -5.46 12.44
N PRO A 77 3.23 -4.77 13.36
CA PRO A 77 3.13 -3.32 13.49
C PRO A 77 3.88 -2.62 12.35
N MET A 78 3.14 -2.09 11.37
CA MET A 78 3.68 -1.29 10.24
C MET A 78 4.00 0.16 10.65
N ASP A 79 4.31 0.40 11.92
CA ASP A 79 4.46 1.73 12.51
C ASP A 79 5.95 2.08 12.73
N GLU A 80 6.34 3.28 12.29
CA GLU A 80 7.73 3.75 12.36
C GLU A 80 8.21 4.01 13.80
N GLU A 81 7.34 4.47 14.69
CA GLU A 81 7.65 4.76 16.09
C GLU A 81 7.86 3.46 16.87
N ILE A 82 6.97 2.48 16.68
CA ILE A 82 7.15 1.11 17.19
C ILE A 82 8.44 0.50 16.63
N SER A 83 8.71 0.69 15.33
CA SER A 83 9.89 0.12 14.67
C SER A 83 11.22 0.72 15.19
N ASN A 84 11.23 2.00 15.56
CA ASN A 84 12.32 2.66 16.28
C ASN A 84 12.46 2.08 17.70
N ALA A 85 11.43 2.32 18.53
CA ALA A 85 11.45 2.09 19.97
C ALA A 85 11.78 0.63 20.30
N PHE A 86 11.09 -0.31 19.64
CA PHE A 86 11.13 -1.73 19.99
C PHE A 86 12.17 -2.54 19.20
N GLY A 87 13.24 -1.88 18.73
CA GLY A 87 14.45 -2.53 18.20
C GLY A 87 14.30 -3.23 16.85
N PHE A 88 13.17 -3.08 16.15
CA PHE A 88 12.95 -3.72 14.85
C PHE A 88 13.95 -3.24 13.77
N LYS A 89 14.37 -1.97 13.82
CA LYS A 89 15.39 -1.40 12.92
C LYS A 89 16.78 -2.03 13.06
N PHE A 90 17.07 -2.77 14.14
CA PHE A 90 18.31 -3.53 14.32
C PHE A 90 18.52 -4.60 13.25
N PHE A 91 17.44 -5.06 12.60
CA PHE A 91 17.50 -6.14 11.62
C PHE A 91 17.22 -5.66 10.20
N ALA A 92 18.17 -5.88 9.28
CA ALA A 92 18.00 -5.64 7.83
C ALA A 92 17.19 -6.75 7.11
N ARG A 93 16.66 -7.73 7.84
CA ARG A 93 15.90 -8.87 7.30
C ARG A 93 14.65 -9.13 8.15
N GLY A 94 13.52 -9.41 7.52
CA GLY A 94 12.22 -9.57 8.20
C GLY A 94 11.88 -10.98 8.57
N ALA A 95 12.63 -11.94 8.04
CA ALA A 95 12.88 -13.18 8.77
C ALA A 95 13.22 -12.92 10.25
N ASP A 96 14.02 -11.88 10.53
CA ASP A 96 14.53 -11.56 11.85
C ASP A 96 13.65 -10.49 12.55
N ARG A 97 13.12 -9.49 11.85
CA ARG A 97 12.08 -8.59 12.43
C ARG A 97 10.78 -9.32 12.79
N ALA A 98 10.29 -10.23 11.94
CA ALA A 98 9.14 -11.08 12.27
C ALA A 98 9.48 -12.11 13.35
N ARG A 99 10.76 -12.50 13.51
CA ARG A 99 11.20 -13.27 14.68
C ARG A 99 11.07 -12.45 15.96
N LEU A 100 11.55 -11.20 15.96
CA LEU A 100 11.36 -10.28 17.07
C LEU A 100 9.87 -10.04 17.36
N PHE A 101 9.02 -9.87 16.35
CA PHE A 101 7.58 -9.71 16.56
C PHE A 101 6.92 -10.96 17.14
N ARG A 102 7.38 -12.17 16.78
CA ARG A 102 6.90 -13.40 17.44
C ARG A 102 7.29 -13.45 18.91
N VAL A 103 8.50 -13.02 19.26
CA VAL A 103 8.93 -12.88 20.65
C VAL A 103 8.01 -11.89 21.38
N TYR A 104 7.78 -10.68 20.84
CA TYR A 104 6.83 -9.72 21.44
C TYR A 104 5.43 -10.31 21.60
N CYS A 105 4.87 -10.95 20.56
CA CYS A 105 3.59 -11.65 20.66
C CYS A 105 3.59 -12.64 21.82
N HIS A 106 4.60 -13.49 21.90
CA HIS A 106 4.69 -14.54 22.91
C HIS A 106 4.78 -13.97 24.32
N VAL A 107 5.68 -13.03 24.59
CA VAL A 107 5.84 -12.47 25.95
C VAL A 107 4.60 -11.68 26.39
N VAL A 108 3.93 -10.98 25.46
CA VAL A 108 2.65 -10.30 25.71
C VAL A 108 1.52 -11.28 26.02
N HIS A 109 1.38 -12.36 25.24
CA HIS A 109 0.40 -13.43 25.51
C HIS A 109 0.74 -14.24 26.78
N ASN A 110 1.94 -14.10 27.36
CA ASN A 110 2.34 -14.66 28.65
C ASN A 110 2.36 -13.64 29.80
N GLY A 111 1.82 -12.42 29.60
CA GLY A 111 1.53 -11.47 30.68
C GLY A 111 2.43 -10.23 30.75
N VAL A 112 3.35 -10.00 29.81
CA VAL A 112 4.07 -8.72 29.72
C VAL A 112 3.10 -7.61 29.32
N THR A 113 3.06 -6.54 30.13
CA THR A 113 2.17 -5.37 29.96
C THR A 113 2.79 -4.25 29.12
N ASP A 114 1.97 -3.29 28.68
CA ASP A 114 2.44 -2.06 28.03
C ASP A 114 3.36 -1.24 28.93
N GLU A 115 3.12 -1.20 30.24
CA GLU A 115 3.96 -0.51 31.21
C GLU A 115 5.36 -1.14 31.32
N GLN A 116 5.46 -2.46 31.27
CA GLN A 116 6.76 -3.15 31.24
C GLN A 116 7.50 -2.88 29.92
N LEU A 117 6.80 -2.87 28.78
CA LEU A 117 7.38 -2.53 27.47
C LEU A 117 7.83 -1.06 27.40
N ARG A 118 7.01 -0.14 27.91
CA ARG A 118 7.28 1.29 28.03
C ARG A 118 8.54 1.52 28.86
N LYS A 119 8.58 0.98 30.07
CA LYS A 119 9.75 1.09 30.95
C LYS A 119 11.01 0.46 30.34
N ALA A 120 10.91 -0.70 29.71
CA ALA A 120 12.08 -1.34 29.09
C ALA A 120 12.62 -0.59 27.86
N CYS A 121 11.75 0.17 27.18
CA CYS A 121 12.15 1.13 26.16
C CYS A 121 12.86 2.35 26.77
N GLU A 122 12.39 2.87 27.92
CA GLU A 122 12.95 4.04 28.61
C GLU A 122 14.31 3.74 29.30
N ASP A 123 14.44 2.58 29.92
CA ASP A 123 15.65 2.11 30.63
C ASP A 123 16.71 1.48 29.67
N ASP A 124 16.40 1.33 28.38
CA ASP A 124 17.18 0.58 27.36
C ASP A 124 17.48 -0.90 27.72
N ASN A 125 16.74 -1.48 28.67
CA ASN A 125 16.87 -2.89 29.06
C ASN A 125 15.99 -3.85 28.24
N LEU A 126 15.52 -3.40 27.07
CA LEU A 126 14.64 -4.13 26.16
C LEU A 126 15.12 -5.56 25.84
N GLN A 127 16.43 -5.75 25.66
CA GLN A 127 17.04 -7.07 25.45
C GLN A 127 16.86 -7.99 26.68
N GLU A 128 17.04 -7.46 27.88
CA GLU A 128 16.92 -8.20 29.14
C GLU A 128 15.46 -8.56 29.45
N LEU A 129 14.50 -7.67 29.18
CA LEU A 129 13.06 -7.96 29.31
C LEU A 129 12.65 -9.13 28.40
N LEU A 130 13.10 -9.13 27.15
CA LEU A 130 12.77 -10.20 26.21
C LEU A 130 13.48 -11.52 26.56
N ILE A 131 14.75 -11.48 26.98
CA ILE A 131 15.51 -12.68 27.40
C ILE A 131 14.89 -13.32 28.65
N SER A 132 14.58 -12.52 29.68
CA SER A 132 13.94 -13.02 30.92
C SER A 132 12.55 -13.61 30.65
N SER A 133 11.71 -12.91 29.89
CA SER A 133 10.37 -13.40 29.52
C SER A 133 10.43 -14.66 28.65
N CYS A 134 11.42 -14.79 27.75
CA CYS A 134 11.65 -16.02 26.98
C CYS A 134 12.16 -17.18 27.87
N HIS A 135 12.98 -16.90 28.88
CA HIS A 135 13.42 -17.92 29.86
C HIS A 135 12.27 -18.47 30.68
N GLU A 136 11.41 -17.60 31.23
CA GLU A 136 10.26 -18.00 32.05
C GLU A 136 9.24 -18.84 31.27
N THR A 137 9.15 -18.63 29.97
CA THR A 137 8.15 -19.26 29.07
C THR A 137 8.74 -20.35 28.15
N GLY A 138 10.02 -20.69 28.30
CA GLY A 138 10.66 -21.85 27.64
C GLY A 138 11.10 -21.65 26.19
N LEU A 139 11.19 -20.43 25.66
CA LEU A 139 11.64 -20.15 24.28
C LEU A 139 13.17 -20.21 24.11
N VAL A 140 13.81 -21.33 24.46
CA VAL A 140 15.27 -21.49 24.49
C VAL A 140 15.98 -21.03 23.20
N ASP A 141 15.43 -21.38 22.02
CA ASP A 141 16.01 -21.03 20.71
C ASP A 141 15.94 -19.52 20.41
N ASP A 142 14.93 -18.82 20.91
CA ASP A 142 14.78 -17.36 20.77
C ASP A 142 15.58 -16.62 21.86
N THR A 143 15.67 -17.16 23.08
CA THR A 143 16.57 -16.65 24.14
C THR A 143 18.03 -16.65 23.68
N ALA A 144 18.54 -17.78 23.19
CA ALA A 144 19.91 -17.91 22.72
C ALA A 144 20.18 -17.09 21.44
N TRP A 145 19.14 -16.76 20.68
CA TRP A 145 19.25 -15.82 19.55
C TRP A 145 19.36 -14.38 20.02
N LEU A 146 18.53 -13.95 20.99
CA LEU A 146 18.55 -12.62 21.58
C LEU A 146 19.87 -12.33 22.31
N ASP A 147 20.38 -13.29 23.09
CA ASP A 147 21.65 -13.21 23.81
C ASP A 147 22.85 -12.98 22.86
N GLY A 148 22.77 -13.55 21.65
CA GLY A 148 23.77 -13.35 20.59
C GLY A 148 23.73 -11.99 19.88
N LEU A 149 22.80 -11.09 20.20
CA LEU A 149 22.63 -9.80 19.50
C LEU A 149 23.44 -8.68 20.16
N GLN A 150 24.69 -8.51 19.77
CA GLN A 150 25.50 -7.37 20.24
C GLN A 150 24.96 -6.04 19.69
N GLY A 151 24.55 -5.15 20.60
CA GLY A 151 24.03 -3.81 20.27
C GLY A 151 22.56 -3.77 19.87
N PHE A 152 21.78 -4.82 20.15
CA PHE A 152 20.32 -4.76 20.10
C PHE A 152 19.79 -4.00 21.32
N GLY A 153 18.80 -3.14 21.12
CA GLY A 153 18.23 -2.27 22.16
C GLY A 153 17.26 -1.25 21.58
N THR A 154 16.87 -0.27 22.40
CA THR A 154 15.97 0.82 22.02
C THR A 154 16.60 1.68 20.92
N ASN A 155 15.83 2.02 19.87
CA ASN A 155 16.30 2.81 18.72
C ASN A 155 17.52 2.24 17.94
N SER A 156 17.94 1.01 18.22
CA SER A 156 19.09 0.35 17.58
C SER A 156 18.86 0.11 16.08
N GLN A 157 19.93 0.20 15.28
CA GLN A 157 19.87 0.18 13.80
C GLN A 157 20.85 -0.84 13.21
N CYS A 158 20.45 -1.51 12.12
CA CYS A 158 21.28 -2.54 11.50
C CYS A 158 22.50 -1.94 10.77
N PRO A 159 23.74 -2.31 11.13
CA PRO A 159 24.94 -1.78 10.46
C PRO A 159 25.12 -2.29 9.02
N VAL A 160 24.51 -3.43 8.67
CA VAL A 160 24.72 -4.14 7.38
C VAL A 160 23.75 -3.68 6.28
N PHE A 161 22.85 -2.73 6.55
CA PHE A 161 21.87 -2.26 5.56
C PHE A 161 22.53 -1.63 4.32
N GLY A 162 23.59 -0.84 4.54
CA GLY A 162 24.36 -0.20 3.46
C GLY A 162 25.00 -1.20 2.50
N ASP A 163 25.50 -2.34 3.02
CA ASP A 163 26.16 -3.36 2.22
C ASP A 163 25.20 -4.02 1.22
N VAL A 164 23.97 -4.34 1.64
CA VAL A 164 22.97 -4.95 0.75
C VAL A 164 22.47 -3.95 -0.31
N PHE A 165 22.40 -2.66 0.03
CA PHE A 165 22.14 -1.61 -0.97
C PHE A 165 23.29 -1.52 -1.99
N CYS A 166 24.54 -1.51 -1.52
CA CYS A 166 25.75 -1.54 -2.34
C CYS A 166 25.85 -2.79 -3.24
N ASP A 167 25.41 -3.97 -2.77
CA ASP A 167 25.35 -5.21 -3.55
C ASP A 167 24.37 -5.11 -4.73
N VAL A 168 23.21 -4.47 -4.57
CA VAL A 168 22.26 -4.26 -5.67
C VAL A 168 22.68 -3.08 -6.56
N ALA A 169 23.26 -2.04 -5.99
CA ALA A 169 23.83 -0.88 -6.68
C ALA A 169 25.01 -1.22 -7.59
N SER A 170 25.91 -2.11 -7.16
CA SER A 170 27.09 -2.54 -7.94
C SER A 170 26.72 -3.38 -9.17
N GLN A 171 25.50 -3.94 -9.23
CA GLN A 171 24.93 -4.56 -10.42
C GLN A 171 24.47 -3.52 -11.48
N TRP A 172 24.49 -2.23 -11.15
CA TRP A 172 23.99 -1.13 -11.99
C TRP A 172 25.04 -0.08 -12.36
N CYS A 173 25.97 0.22 -11.45
CA CYS A 173 26.93 1.31 -11.61
C CYS A 173 28.31 0.94 -11.08
N PRO A 174 29.39 1.58 -11.60
CA PRO A 174 30.69 1.56 -10.94
C PRO A 174 30.60 2.05 -9.48
N PRO A 175 31.48 1.59 -8.57
CA PRO A 175 31.38 1.90 -7.14
C PRO A 175 31.40 3.39 -6.76
N GLN A 176 31.82 4.27 -7.68
CA GLN A 176 31.90 5.72 -7.45
C GLN A 176 30.54 6.45 -7.48
N LEU A 177 29.43 5.77 -7.75
CA LEU A 177 28.11 6.41 -7.95
C LEU A 177 27.12 6.24 -6.79
N CYS A 178 27.42 5.43 -5.77
CA CYS A 178 26.46 5.01 -4.73
C CYS A 178 25.72 6.19 -4.05
N ASP A 179 26.40 7.31 -3.83
CA ASP A 179 25.84 8.51 -3.19
C ASP A 179 24.80 9.25 -4.05
N THR A 180 24.72 9.01 -5.37
CA THR A 180 23.77 9.67 -6.28
C THR A 180 22.80 8.71 -7.01
N ILE A 181 22.91 7.39 -6.79
CA ILE A 181 22.08 6.36 -7.45
C ILE A 181 20.59 6.72 -7.42
N MET A 182 20.06 7.17 -6.28
CA MET A 182 18.62 7.42 -6.17
C MET A 182 18.13 8.71 -6.84
N THR A 183 19.01 9.68 -7.14
CA THR A 183 18.65 10.83 -8.02
C THR A 183 18.81 10.47 -9.48
N ASP A 184 19.82 9.66 -9.80
CA ASP A 184 20.34 9.50 -11.15
C ASP A 184 19.69 8.34 -11.91
N ILE A 185 19.14 7.34 -11.20
CA ILE A 185 18.26 6.34 -11.83
C ILE A 185 17.03 7.04 -12.41
N ARG A 186 17.01 7.10 -13.75
CA ARG A 186 15.88 7.49 -14.61
C ARG A 186 15.68 6.39 -15.67
N PRO A 187 14.46 6.17 -16.20
CA PRO A 187 13.19 6.81 -15.83
C PRO A 187 12.65 6.36 -14.46
N LEU A 188 11.52 6.95 -14.01
CA LEU A 188 10.90 6.61 -12.72
C LEU A 188 10.55 5.12 -12.60
N ALA A 189 10.00 4.49 -13.65
CA ALA A 189 9.73 3.05 -13.68
C ALA A 189 10.99 2.20 -13.44
N LYS A 190 12.16 2.67 -13.88
CA LYS A 190 13.44 2.00 -13.63
C LYS A 190 13.83 2.10 -12.15
N ARG A 191 13.55 3.24 -11.51
CA ARG A 191 13.71 3.45 -10.06
C ARG A 191 12.77 2.58 -9.24
N GLN A 192 11.49 2.55 -9.58
CA GLN A 192 10.47 1.70 -8.94
C GLN A 192 10.86 0.22 -9.00
N ALA A 193 11.37 -0.24 -10.16
CA ALA A 193 11.87 -1.61 -10.33
C ALA A 193 13.13 -1.91 -9.51
N PHE A 194 14.07 -0.95 -9.38
CA PHE A 194 15.22 -1.08 -8.47
C PHE A 194 14.79 -1.19 -7.01
N VAL A 195 13.89 -0.29 -6.56
CA VAL A 195 13.30 -0.33 -5.22
C VAL A 195 12.63 -1.68 -4.98
N PHE A 196 11.82 -2.16 -5.93
CA PHE A 196 11.18 -3.48 -5.82
C PHE A 196 12.16 -4.65 -5.78
N TRP A 197 13.28 -4.55 -6.48
CA TRP A 197 14.30 -5.58 -6.48
C TRP A 197 15.07 -5.63 -5.17
N THR A 198 15.51 -4.49 -4.67
CA THR A 198 16.08 -4.33 -3.32
C THR A 198 15.07 -4.81 -2.27
N GLN A 199 13.78 -4.50 -2.48
CA GLN A 199 12.67 -5.05 -1.72
C GLN A 199 12.71 -6.59 -1.70
N MET A 200 12.56 -7.28 -2.82
CA MET A 200 12.60 -8.75 -2.84
C MET A 200 13.95 -9.38 -2.39
N LYS A 201 15.06 -8.63 -2.34
CA LYS A 201 16.40 -9.13 -1.98
C LYS A 201 16.64 -9.19 -0.47
N LEU A 202 16.58 -8.05 0.22
CA LEU A 202 16.45 -7.98 1.69
C LEU A 202 15.28 -8.88 2.12
N GLY A 203 14.22 -8.78 1.31
CA GLY A 203 12.94 -9.40 1.49
C GLY A 203 12.02 -8.42 2.18
N LEU A 204 11.27 -7.66 1.40
CA LEU A 204 10.38 -6.56 1.77
C LEU A 204 8.99 -6.71 1.11
N ILE A 205 7.96 -6.06 1.65
CA ILE A 205 6.64 -5.91 1.01
C ILE A 205 6.44 -4.42 0.68
N PRO A 206 6.03 -4.07 -0.56
CA PRO A 206 5.59 -2.71 -0.83
C PRO A 206 4.48 -2.28 0.12
N ASN A 207 4.69 -1.21 0.89
CA ASN A 207 3.67 -0.69 1.79
C ASN A 207 2.47 -0.13 1.00
N VAL A 208 1.29 -0.03 1.63
CA VAL A 208 0.01 0.29 0.97
C VAL A 208 0.05 1.62 0.19
N ASP A 209 0.83 2.58 0.68
CA ASP A 209 1.06 3.91 0.09
C ASP A 209 2.05 3.91 -1.08
N GLU A 210 2.86 2.87 -1.24
CA GLU A 210 3.79 2.75 -2.36
C GLU A 210 3.08 2.42 -3.68
N ASP A 211 3.51 3.07 -4.76
CA ASP A 211 3.01 2.77 -6.11
C ASP A 211 3.26 1.30 -6.50
N ASN A 212 4.39 0.71 -6.09
CA ASN A 212 4.69 -0.73 -6.23
C ASN A 212 3.60 -1.66 -5.65
N TRP A 213 2.81 -1.23 -4.65
CA TRP A 213 1.72 -2.03 -4.10
C TRP A 213 0.57 -2.24 -5.09
N ILE A 214 0.32 -1.29 -6.00
CA ILE A 214 -0.64 -1.44 -7.11
C ILE A 214 0.07 -1.90 -8.38
N ASP A 215 1.18 -1.26 -8.74
CA ASP A 215 1.94 -1.50 -9.97
C ASP A 215 2.47 -2.94 -10.10
N LEU A 216 2.65 -3.62 -8.97
CA LEU A 216 3.03 -5.04 -8.87
C LEU A 216 1.98 -5.88 -8.11
N GLY A 217 0.74 -5.39 -8.02
CA GLY A 217 -0.44 -6.20 -7.73
C GLY A 217 -0.59 -6.74 -6.31
N PHE A 218 0.19 -6.25 -5.34
CA PHE A 218 0.05 -6.60 -3.91
C PHE A 218 -1.33 -6.19 -3.37
N CYS A 219 -1.93 -5.12 -3.92
CA CYS A 219 -3.32 -4.73 -3.68
C CYS A 219 -4.36 -5.81 -4.01
N THR A 220 -4.03 -6.84 -4.81
CA THR A 220 -4.94 -7.95 -5.14
C THR A 220 -4.96 -9.06 -4.09
N ALA A 221 -4.04 -9.04 -3.11
CA ALA A 221 -4.07 -9.96 -1.98
C ALA A 221 -5.30 -9.69 -1.08
N PRO A 222 -6.08 -10.72 -0.70
CA PRO A 222 -7.24 -10.54 0.18
C PRO A 222 -6.85 -10.39 1.66
N ASN A 223 -5.65 -10.83 2.04
CA ASN A 223 -5.14 -10.87 3.41
C ASN A 223 -3.59 -10.96 3.43
N TRP A 224 -3.01 -10.97 4.63
CA TRP A 224 -1.56 -11.07 4.84
C TRP A 224 -0.96 -12.31 4.16
N GLN A 225 -1.60 -13.48 4.27
CA GLN A 225 -1.14 -14.73 3.66
C GLN A 225 -1.03 -14.63 2.13
N GLY A 226 -1.97 -13.93 1.48
CA GLY A 226 -1.92 -13.62 0.06
C GLY A 226 -0.73 -12.72 -0.33
N LEU A 227 -0.43 -11.70 0.50
CA LEU A 227 0.78 -10.89 0.33
C LEU A 227 2.04 -11.76 0.46
N LEU A 228 2.11 -12.63 1.50
CA LEU A 228 3.27 -13.50 1.72
C LEU A 228 3.55 -14.45 0.54
N TYR A 229 2.47 -14.93 -0.09
CA TYR A 229 2.51 -15.83 -1.21
C TYR A 229 2.95 -15.13 -2.51
N LEU A 230 2.36 -13.97 -2.86
CA LEU A 230 2.76 -13.19 -4.03
C LEU A 230 4.23 -12.73 -3.95
N ARG A 231 4.65 -12.28 -2.78
CA ARG A 231 6.02 -11.94 -2.41
C ARG A 231 7.00 -13.11 -2.63
N ARG A 232 6.62 -14.33 -2.19
CA ARG A 232 7.38 -15.57 -2.47
C ARG A 232 7.45 -15.86 -3.98
N ALA A 233 6.36 -15.64 -4.71
CA ALA A 233 6.33 -15.80 -6.18
C ALA A 233 7.28 -14.81 -6.87
N TYR A 234 7.24 -13.52 -6.50
CA TYR A 234 8.18 -12.51 -7.02
C TYR A 234 9.63 -12.85 -6.67
N ARG A 235 9.94 -13.29 -5.45
CA ARG A 235 11.30 -13.75 -5.12
C ARG A 235 11.76 -14.90 -6.01
N LYS A 236 10.92 -15.93 -6.23
CA LYS A 236 11.23 -17.02 -7.19
C LYS A 236 11.50 -16.50 -8.60
N LEU A 237 10.80 -15.44 -9.02
CA LEU A 237 11.03 -14.79 -10.30
C LEU A 237 12.36 -14.00 -10.31
N LEU A 238 12.63 -13.14 -9.32
CA LEU A 238 13.86 -12.32 -9.27
C LEU A 238 15.15 -13.13 -9.00
N HIS A 239 15.02 -14.42 -8.67
CA HIS A 239 16.11 -15.39 -8.68
C HIS A 239 16.36 -16.05 -10.06
N LYS A 240 15.47 -15.84 -11.05
CA LYS A 240 15.57 -16.40 -12.42
C LYS A 240 15.71 -15.35 -13.53
N THR A 241 15.18 -14.15 -13.34
CA THR A 241 15.27 -13.02 -14.30
C THR A 241 16.47 -12.10 -13.98
N CYS A 242 16.72 -11.09 -14.82
CA CYS A 242 17.59 -9.96 -14.52
C CYS A 242 16.76 -8.68 -14.38
N LEU A 243 17.35 -7.64 -13.78
CA LEU A 243 16.62 -6.42 -13.43
C LEU A 243 16.22 -5.58 -14.66
N GLU A 244 16.99 -5.59 -15.75
CA GLU A 244 16.54 -4.99 -17.03
C GLU A 244 15.31 -5.70 -17.61
N GLU A 245 15.26 -7.04 -17.54
CA GLU A 245 14.10 -7.82 -17.99
C GLU A 245 12.88 -7.58 -17.10
N PHE A 246 13.06 -7.53 -15.78
CA PHE A 246 12.00 -7.23 -14.83
C PHE A 246 11.44 -5.81 -15.00
N TRP A 247 12.31 -4.79 -15.10
CA TRP A 247 11.91 -3.41 -15.34
C TRP A 247 11.16 -3.27 -16.67
N SER A 248 11.64 -3.92 -17.74
CA SER A 248 10.94 -3.95 -19.02
C SER A 248 9.55 -4.60 -18.89
N ALA A 249 9.43 -5.72 -18.18
CA ALA A 249 8.15 -6.41 -17.99
C ALA A 249 7.15 -5.62 -17.13
N MET A 250 7.64 -4.86 -16.14
CA MET A 250 6.83 -3.93 -15.35
C MET A 250 6.31 -2.78 -16.25
N THR A 251 7.23 -2.11 -16.96
CA THR A 251 6.91 -0.96 -17.84
C THR A 251 5.89 -1.31 -18.92
N HIS A 252 5.93 -2.53 -19.47
CA HIS A 252 5.01 -2.97 -20.53
C HIS A 252 3.74 -3.69 -20.04
N SER A 253 3.51 -3.81 -18.72
CA SER A 253 2.42 -4.63 -18.15
C SER A 253 2.44 -6.09 -18.63
N THR A 254 3.64 -6.69 -18.67
CA THR A 254 3.88 -8.07 -19.11
C THR A 254 4.46 -8.97 -18.01
N ILE A 255 4.44 -8.53 -16.75
CA ILE A 255 4.81 -9.34 -15.57
C ILE A 255 4.23 -10.77 -15.60
N PRO A 256 2.94 -11.02 -15.94
CA PRO A 256 2.39 -12.38 -16.01
C PRO A 256 3.03 -13.23 -17.12
N LEU A 257 3.48 -12.61 -18.21
CA LEU A 257 4.23 -13.30 -19.27
C LEU A 257 5.67 -13.60 -18.83
N LEU A 258 6.27 -12.72 -18.02
CA LEU A 258 7.59 -12.95 -17.44
C LEU A 258 7.58 -14.10 -16.42
N PHE A 259 6.55 -14.20 -15.57
CA PHE A 259 6.28 -15.40 -14.75
C PHE A 259 6.17 -16.66 -15.62
N GLY A 260 5.43 -16.59 -16.73
CA GLY A 260 5.31 -17.71 -17.67
C GLY A 260 6.64 -18.12 -18.31
N LYS A 261 7.44 -17.15 -18.78
CA LYS A 261 8.76 -17.36 -19.40
C LYS A 261 9.71 -18.16 -18.49
N HIS A 262 9.66 -17.90 -17.18
CA HIS A 262 10.52 -18.54 -16.18
C HIS A 262 9.94 -19.82 -15.57
N GLY A 263 8.81 -20.32 -16.11
CA GLY A 263 8.15 -21.54 -15.64
C GLY A 263 7.49 -21.39 -14.27
N LEU A 264 6.92 -20.20 -14.00
CA LEU A 264 6.29 -19.82 -12.73
C LEU A 264 4.81 -19.38 -12.91
N SER A 265 4.16 -19.81 -14.00
CA SER A 265 2.74 -19.50 -14.29
C SER A 265 1.77 -19.89 -13.16
N ASP A 266 2.10 -20.95 -12.43
CA ASP A 266 1.27 -21.58 -11.41
C ASP A 266 1.36 -20.83 -10.08
N GLU A 267 2.53 -20.24 -9.77
CA GLU A 267 2.75 -19.34 -8.63
C GLU A 267 1.81 -18.13 -8.65
N ILE A 268 1.30 -17.75 -9.83
CA ILE A 268 0.34 -16.66 -10.01
C ILE A 268 -1.02 -17.14 -10.54
N ALA A 269 -1.29 -18.45 -10.54
CA ALA A 269 -2.55 -19.00 -11.07
C ALA A 269 -3.73 -18.88 -10.10
N GLY A 270 -3.51 -19.12 -8.80
CA GLY A 270 -4.54 -18.99 -7.77
C GLY A 270 -4.79 -17.56 -7.28
N LEU A 271 -4.07 -16.56 -7.81
CA LEU A 271 -4.19 -15.18 -7.37
C LEU A 271 -5.41 -14.48 -7.99
N ARG A 272 -6.44 -14.27 -7.17
CA ARG A 272 -7.62 -13.46 -7.47
C ARG A 272 -7.21 -12.10 -8.03
N ASN A 273 -7.84 -11.67 -9.11
CA ASN A 273 -7.67 -10.36 -9.78
C ASN A 273 -6.26 -9.99 -10.30
N PHE A 274 -5.17 -10.58 -9.80
CA PHE A 274 -3.77 -10.30 -10.20
C PHE A 274 -3.54 -10.37 -11.72
N LYS A 275 -3.94 -11.47 -12.37
CA LYS A 275 -3.80 -11.64 -13.84
C LYS A 275 -4.71 -10.72 -14.67
N CYS A 276 -5.64 -9.99 -14.05
CA CYS A 276 -6.43 -8.94 -14.68
C CYS A 276 -5.68 -7.61 -14.59
N LEU A 277 -5.45 -7.12 -13.37
CA LEU A 277 -4.73 -5.87 -13.08
C LEU A 277 -3.37 -5.81 -13.78
N MET A 278 -2.55 -6.86 -13.69
CA MET A 278 -1.19 -6.88 -14.26
C MET A 278 -1.13 -6.85 -15.80
N LYS A 279 -2.27 -6.84 -16.51
CA LYS A 279 -2.33 -6.58 -17.97
C LYS A 279 -2.65 -5.12 -18.32
N SER A 280 -3.23 -4.38 -17.37
CA SER A 280 -3.77 -3.03 -17.58
C SER A 280 -3.02 -1.96 -16.79
N VAL A 281 -2.39 -2.32 -15.68
CA VAL A 281 -1.84 -1.41 -14.65
C VAL A 281 -0.97 -0.27 -15.18
N GLY A 282 -0.06 -0.53 -16.14
CA GLY A 282 0.81 0.48 -16.75
C GLY A 282 0.14 1.37 -17.81
N LYS A 283 -1.19 1.31 -17.94
CA LYS A 283 -2.01 2.13 -18.86
C LYS A 283 -3.18 2.76 -18.12
N SER A 284 -3.97 1.93 -17.45
CA SER A 284 -5.13 2.31 -16.65
C SER A 284 -5.59 1.11 -15.81
N TYR A 285 -6.05 1.37 -14.59
CA TYR A 285 -6.60 0.35 -13.71
C TYR A 285 -7.86 0.87 -13.02
N GLU A 286 -8.67 -0.05 -12.48
CA GLU A 286 -9.94 0.25 -11.86
C GLU A 286 -9.77 1.10 -10.59
N SER A 287 -10.66 2.07 -10.38
CA SER A 287 -10.59 2.99 -9.23
C SER A 287 -10.68 2.28 -7.88
N VAL A 288 -11.16 1.04 -7.84
CA VAL A 288 -11.25 0.23 -6.62
C VAL A 288 -9.88 -0.09 -5.99
N TRP A 289 -8.80 -0.15 -6.78
CA TRP A 289 -7.46 -0.40 -6.25
C TRP A 289 -6.96 0.80 -5.42
N GLN A 290 -7.30 2.02 -5.85
CA GLN A 290 -7.06 3.25 -5.10
C GLN A 290 -8.06 3.43 -3.95
N LEU A 291 -9.28 2.91 -4.06
CA LEU A 291 -10.21 2.82 -2.93
C LEU A 291 -9.66 1.92 -1.82
N LYS A 292 -9.07 0.78 -2.18
CA LYS A 292 -8.43 -0.15 -1.23
C LYS A 292 -7.21 0.49 -0.56
N ARG A 293 -6.35 1.19 -1.32
CA ARG A 293 -5.27 2.05 -0.76
C ARG A 293 -5.84 3.06 0.23
N TYR A 294 -6.82 3.87 -0.19
CA TYR A 294 -7.40 4.93 0.65
C TYR A 294 -8.16 4.40 1.88
N ALA A 295 -8.75 3.21 1.83
CA ALA A 295 -9.36 2.58 2.99
C ALA A 295 -8.29 2.15 4.02
N GLN A 296 -7.18 1.58 3.55
CA GLN A 296 -6.16 0.93 4.39
C GLN A 296 -5.02 1.86 4.86
N TRP A 297 -4.74 2.98 4.18
CA TRP A 297 -3.66 3.91 4.54
C TRP A 297 -4.19 5.25 5.06
N GLU A 298 -3.77 5.71 6.23
CA GLU A 298 -4.30 6.92 6.91
C GLU A 298 -3.78 8.27 6.39
N GLY A 299 -3.01 8.27 5.29
CA GLY A 299 -2.43 9.48 4.70
C GLY A 299 -3.39 10.36 3.89
N ALA A 300 -3.04 10.60 2.63
CA ALA A 300 -3.69 11.63 1.80
C ALA A 300 -5.19 11.39 1.55
N GLY A 301 -5.90 12.45 1.17
CA GLY A 301 -7.31 12.38 0.78
C GLY A 301 -7.58 11.47 -0.42
N PRO A 302 -8.83 11.06 -0.66
CA PRO A 302 -9.17 10.17 -1.76
C PRO A 302 -8.86 10.85 -3.10
N VAL A 303 -8.19 10.13 -4.01
CA VAL A 303 -7.97 10.59 -5.38
C VAL A 303 -9.30 10.82 -6.11
N SER A 304 -9.31 11.70 -7.12
CA SER A 304 -10.54 12.19 -7.75
C SER A 304 -11.50 11.10 -8.24
N SER A 305 -10.97 10.02 -8.82
CA SER A 305 -11.77 8.85 -9.23
C SER A 305 -12.44 8.18 -8.02
N VAL A 306 -11.68 7.88 -6.96
CA VAL A 306 -12.20 7.32 -5.71
C VAL A 306 -13.28 8.22 -5.10
N ALA A 307 -13.08 9.54 -5.15
CA ALA A 307 -14.01 10.50 -4.57
C ALA A 307 -15.36 10.54 -5.29
N VAL A 308 -15.36 10.44 -6.63
CA VAL A 308 -16.56 10.43 -7.48
C VAL A 308 -17.24 9.06 -7.49
N ASP A 309 -16.48 8.00 -7.75
CA ASP A 309 -16.99 6.66 -8.01
C ASP A 309 -17.65 6.03 -6.77
N TYR A 310 -17.05 6.25 -5.59
CA TYR A 310 -17.46 5.66 -4.32
C TYR A 310 -18.07 6.68 -3.34
N GLY A 311 -18.54 7.81 -3.86
CA GLY A 311 -19.46 8.69 -3.15
C GLY A 311 -18.88 9.63 -2.08
N PHE A 312 -17.55 9.72 -1.91
CA PHE A 312 -16.96 10.68 -0.96
C PHE A 312 -17.25 12.14 -1.33
N MET A 313 -17.53 12.45 -2.61
CA MET A 313 -18.04 13.76 -3.05
C MET A 313 -19.38 14.14 -2.42
N ASN A 314 -20.20 13.16 -2.01
CA ASN A 314 -21.49 13.40 -1.33
C ASN A 314 -21.31 13.73 0.18
N CYS A 315 -20.12 13.48 0.74
CA CYS A 315 -19.85 13.64 2.17
C CYS A 315 -19.62 15.11 2.56
N LYS A 316 -20.68 15.74 3.07
CA LYS A 316 -20.71 17.13 3.55
C LYS A 316 -19.90 17.37 4.84
N THR A 317 -19.49 16.32 5.55
CA THR A 317 -18.77 16.41 6.83
C THR A 317 -17.61 15.41 6.92
N PRO A 318 -16.54 15.71 7.69
CA PRO A 318 -15.46 14.74 7.95
C PRO A 318 -15.96 13.43 8.56
N ARG A 319 -16.95 13.50 9.46
CA ARG A 319 -17.54 12.31 10.12
C ARG A 319 -18.27 11.38 9.14
N GLN A 320 -18.91 11.92 8.10
CA GLN A 320 -19.48 11.11 7.01
C GLN A 320 -18.36 10.47 6.18
N ARG A 321 -17.33 11.24 5.82
CA ARG A 321 -16.17 10.76 5.04
C ARG A 321 -15.43 9.62 5.76
N GLN A 322 -15.21 9.74 7.07
CA GLN A 322 -14.59 8.71 7.90
C GLN A 322 -15.45 7.44 8.01
N ARG A 323 -16.78 7.57 8.21
CA ARG A 323 -17.70 6.41 8.22
C ARG A 323 -17.77 5.70 6.87
N LEU A 324 -17.79 6.44 5.77
CA LEU A 324 -17.76 5.88 4.42
C LEU A 324 -16.42 5.17 4.14
N ARG A 325 -15.30 5.75 4.60
CA ARG A 325 -13.98 5.09 4.54
C ARG A 325 -13.95 3.80 5.35
N GLN A 326 -14.48 3.80 6.58
CA GLN A 326 -14.56 2.61 7.42
C GLN A 326 -15.39 1.51 6.76
N LEU A 327 -16.52 1.85 6.12
CA LEU A 327 -17.35 0.89 5.40
C LEU A 327 -16.56 0.09 4.34
N TYR A 328 -15.70 0.77 3.60
CA TYR A 328 -14.83 0.13 2.61
C TYR A 328 -13.67 -0.62 3.26
N ALA A 329 -13.10 -0.11 4.36
CA ALA A 329 -12.10 -0.84 5.14
C ALA A 329 -12.65 -2.18 5.68
N ASP A 330 -13.89 -2.18 6.19
CA ASP A 330 -14.59 -3.38 6.67
C ASP A 330 -14.85 -4.38 5.52
N TYR A 331 -15.21 -3.88 4.33
CA TYR A 331 -15.40 -4.70 3.12
C TYR A 331 -14.13 -5.43 2.70
N PHE A 332 -13.00 -4.71 2.61
CA PHE A 332 -11.72 -5.32 2.24
C PHE A 332 -11.16 -6.21 3.36
N THR A 333 -11.34 -5.85 4.63
CA THR A 333 -10.93 -6.66 5.80
C THR A 333 -11.70 -7.99 5.86
N LYS A 334 -12.96 -8.01 5.44
CA LYS A 334 -13.76 -9.25 5.25
C LYS A 334 -13.35 -10.07 4.01
N GLY A 335 -12.27 -9.71 3.32
CA GLY A 335 -11.72 -10.46 2.19
C GLY A 335 -12.62 -10.49 0.94
N LYS A 336 -13.63 -9.61 0.85
CA LYS A 336 -14.56 -9.54 -0.29
C LYS A 336 -13.86 -9.15 -1.60
N ASP A 337 -14.47 -9.42 -2.74
CA ASP A 337 -13.84 -9.19 -4.04
C ASP A 337 -13.84 -7.70 -4.43
N GLU A 338 -12.68 -7.21 -4.85
CA GLU A 338 -12.50 -5.82 -5.29
C GLU A 338 -13.23 -5.54 -6.61
N MET A 339 -13.23 -6.50 -7.54
CA MET A 339 -13.83 -6.34 -8.86
C MET A 339 -15.36 -6.44 -8.81
N GLU A 340 -15.93 -7.23 -7.90
CA GLU A 340 -17.39 -7.21 -7.66
C GLU A 340 -17.86 -5.83 -7.19
N LEU A 341 -17.11 -5.19 -6.28
CA LEU A 341 -17.38 -3.82 -5.82
C LEU A 341 -17.21 -2.78 -6.94
N HIS A 342 -16.22 -2.96 -7.82
CA HIS A 342 -16.08 -2.08 -8.98
C HIS A 342 -17.23 -2.26 -9.98
N GLN A 343 -17.66 -3.49 -10.26
CA GLN A 343 -18.83 -3.72 -11.11
C GLN A 343 -20.11 -3.16 -10.46
N ALA A 344 -20.25 -3.22 -9.13
CA ALA A 344 -21.34 -2.55 -8.42
C ALA A 344 -21.33 -1.02 -8.56
N CYS A 345 -20.13 -0.42 -8.49
CA CYS A 345 -19.93 1.00 -8.82
C CYS A 345 -20.42 1.33 -10.24
N ILE A 346 -20.00 0.57 -11.26
CA ILE A 346 -20.34 0.81 -12.66
C ILE A 346 -21.84 0.56 -12.98
N ARG A 347 -22.52 -0.30 -12.21
CA ARG A 347 -23.98 -0.50 -12.28
C ARG A 347 -24.80 0.51 -11.47
N GLY A 348 -24.17 1.40 -10.69
CA GLY A 348 -24.86 2.34 -9.80
C GLY A 348 -25.49 1.70 -8.55
N ASP A 349 -25.16 0.43 -8.23
CA ASP A 349 -25.85 -0.36 -7.20
C ASP A 349 -25.04 -0.55 -5.90
N LEU A 350 -24.09 0.34 -5.64
CA LEU A 350 -23.23 0.34 -4.43
C LEU A 350 -24.01 0.18 -3.11
N ALA A 351 -25.17 0.85 -2.96
CA ALA A 351 -25.94 0.80 -1.72
C ALA A 351 -26.56 -0.58 -1.44
N PRO A 352 -27.37 -1.20 -2.32
CA PRO A 352 -27.82 -2.57 -2.12
C PRO A 352 -26.66 -3.58 -2.06
N PHE A 353 -25.64 -3.45 -2.91
CA PHE A 353 -24.49 -4.36 -2.93
C PHE A 353 -23.71 -4.37 -1.60
N LEU A 354 -23.33 -3.21 -1.07
CA LEU A 354 -22.61 -3.12 0.21
C LEU A 354 -23.48 -3.56 1.39
N ARG A 355 -24.79 -3.29 1.35
CA ARG A 355 -25.74 -3.76 2.38
C ARG A 355 -25.76 -5.28 2.45
N GLU A 356 -25.86 -5.96 1.32
CA GLU A 356 -25.83 -7.42 1.24
C GLU A 356 -24.46 -7.97 1.65
N ALA A 357 -23.36 -7.44 1.08
CA ALA A 357 -22.01 -7.92 1.34
C ALA A 357 -21.58 -7.80 2.82
N LEU A 358 -22.12 -6.83 3.56
CA LEU A 358 -21.71 -6.51 4.93
C LEU A 358 -22.74 -6.87 6.02
N GLY A 359 -24.00 -7.12 5.65
CA GLY A 359 -25.11 -7.37 6.58
C GLY A 359 -25.85 -6.11 7.06
N GLY A 360 -25.61 -4.95 6.44
CA GLY A 360 -26.20 -3.67 6.82
C GLY A 360 -25.42 -2.46 6.28
N LEU A 361 -25.93 -1.25 6.52
CA LEU A 361 -25.23 0.02 6.22
C LEU A 361 -25.23 0.97 7.43
N PRO A 362 -24.07 1.47 7.89
CA PRO A 362 -23.95 2.48 8.95
C PRO A 362 -24.05 3.93 8.41
N ILE A 363 -24.42 4.10 7.14
CA ILE A 363 -24.53 5.38 6.42
C ILE A 363 -25.80 5.41 5.55
N PRO A 364 -26.32 6.61 5.21
CA PRO A 364 -27.44 6.73 4.28
C PRO A 364 -27.03 6.38 2.84
N ASP A 365 -27.89 5.66 2.11
CA ASP A 365 -27.74 5.31 0.69
C ASP A 365 -27.41 6.52 -0.21
N GLN A 366 -27.90 7.71 0.14
CA GLN A 366 -27.63 8.99 -0.55
C GLN A 366 -26.14 9.41 -0.53
N LEU A 367 -25.29 8.77 0.28
CA LEU A 367 -23.84 8.99 0.20
C LEU A 367 -23.18 8.06 -0.85
N LEU A 368 -23.81 6.95 -1.21
CA LEU A 368 -23.29 5.93 -2.14
C LEU A 368 -23.78 6.12 -3.58
N THR A 369 -24.62 7.11 -3.85
CA THR A 369 -25.02 7.49 -5.22
C THR A 369 -23.84 8.10 -5.97
N ASN A 370 -23.52 7.55 -7.14
CA ASN A 370 -22.50 8.06 -8.04
C ASN A 370 -23.12 8.42 -9.41
N ALA A 371 -22.29 8.79 -10.38
CA ALA A 371 -22.76 9.11 -11.74
C ALA A 371 -22.97 7.86 -12.64
N TYR A 372 -23.20 6.69 -12.04
CA TYR A 372 -23.34 5.41 -12.75
C TYR A 372 -24.73 4.77 -12.51
N PRO A 373 -25.24 3.93 -13.43
CA PRO A 373 -24.68 3.68 -14.76
C PRO A 373 -24.80 4.96 -15.60
N ARG A 374 -23.73 5.38 -16.26
CA ARG A 374 -23.80 6.55 -17.14
C ARG A 374 -24.77 6.20 -18.26
N GLU A 375 -25.85 6.96 -18.39
CA GLU A 375 -26.59 6.99 -19.65
C GLU A 375 -25.58 7.27 -20.78
N PRO A 376 -25.76 6.67 -21.97
CA PRO A 376 -24.86 6.89 -23.10
C PRO A 376 -25.04 8.32 -23.63
N LEU A 377 -24.47 9.29 -22.91
CA LEU A 377 -24.26 10.65 -23.36
C LEU A 377 -23.42 10.56 -24.64
N TYR A 378 -24.02 10.93 -25.78
CA TYR A 378 -23.38 10.98 -27.09
C TYR A 378 -22.29 12.07 -27.20
N GLN A 379 -21.81 12.58 -26.06
CA GLN A 379 -20.84 13.65 -25.87
C GLN A 379 -19.39 13.18 -26.06
N MET A 380 -19.15 12.28 -27.03
CA MET A 380 -17.79 11.90 -27.47
C MET A 380 -17.11 13.13 -28.12
N GLY A 381 -16.40 13.89 -27.29
CA GLY A 381 -15.60 15.06 -27.71
C GLY A 381 -15.88 16.34 -26.92
N MET A 382 -16.95 16.43 -26.12
CA MET A 382 -17.19 17.61 -25.29
C MET A 382 -16.37 17.54 -23.99
N ILE A 383 -15.60 18.59 -23.68
CA ILE A 383 -14.80 18.68 -22.44
C ILE A 383 -15.26 19.90 -21.63
N LEU A 384 -15.70 19.66 -20.40
CA LEU A 384 -16.06 20.70 -19.43
C LEU A 384 -14.83 21.12 -18.61
N VAL A 385 -14.40 22.37 -18.77
CA VAL A 385 -13.28 22.98 -18.03
C VAL A 385 -13.80 24.22 -17.29
N GLY A 386 -14.22 24.03 -16.04
CA GLY A 386 -14.81 25.09 -15.22
C GLY A 386 -16.16 25.58 -15.78
N LYS A 387 -16.18 26.80 -16.35
CA LYS A 387 -17.34 27.35 -17.08
C LYS A 387 -17.15 27.34 -18.61
N THR A 388 -16.22 26.54 -19.13
CA THR A 388 -15.94 26.45 -20.57
C THR A 388 -16.27 25.06 -21.09
N ILE A 389 -17.06 24.95 -22.15
CA ILE A 389 -17.29 23.70 -22.89
C ILE A 389 -16.45 23.75 -24.17
N LEU A 390 -15.43 22.89 -24.25
CA LEU A 390 -14.66 22.69 -25.47
C LEU A 390 -15.39 21.65 -26.31
N ALA A 391 -15.68 21.95 -27.58
CA ALA A 391 -16.46 21.08 -28.46
C ALA A 391 -15.87 21.03 -29.88
N PRO A 392 -15.85 19.85 -30.55
CA PRO A 392 -15.56 19.75 -31.97
C PRO A 392 -16.56 20.56 -32.82
N PRO A 393 -16.21 21.02 -34.03
CA PRO A 393 -17.09 21.84 -34.86
C PRO A 393 -18.49 21.23 -35.13
N PRO A 394 -18.66 19.92 -35.42
CA PRO A 394 -20.00 19.36 -35.62
C PRO A 394 -20.84 19.27 -34.33
N LEU A 395 -20.22 19.36 -33.15
CA LEU A 395 -20.90 19.30 -31.84
C LEU A 395 -21.10 20.69 -31.20
N HIS A 396 -20.62 21.77 -31.82
CA HIS A 396 -20.62 23.12 -31.22
C HIS A 396 -22.04 23.63 -30.90
N ASN A 397 -23.01 23.38 -31.78
CA ASN A 397 -24.41 23.79 -31.59
C ASN A 397 -25.09 23.04 -30.42
N GLU A 398 -24.71 21.78 -30.21
CA GLU A 398 -25.23 20.95 -29.11
C GLU A 398 -24.58 21.35 -27.77
N ALA A 399 -23.27 21.65 -27.79
CA ALA A 399 -22.59 22.25 -26.66
C ALA A 399 -23.15 23.64 -26.29
N GLU A 400 -23.57 24.46 -27.27
CA GLU A 400 -24.30 25.71 -26.99
C GLU A 400 -25.66 25.46 -26.34
N PHE A 401 -26.38 24.41 -26.75
CA PHE A 401 -27.64 24.03 -26.11
C PHE A 401 -27.42 23.64 -24.64
N VAL A 402 -26.40 22.83 -24.34
CA VAL A 402 -26.01 22.47 -22.96
C VAL A 402 -25.61 23.72 -22.16
N ALA A 403 -24.73 24.57 -22.68
CA ALA A 403 -24.28 25.79 -22.00
C ALA A 403 -25.42 26.77 -21.68
N ARG A 404 -26.46 26.81 -22.52
CA ARG A 404 -27.68 27.60 -22.29
C ARG A 404 -28.60 26.94 -21.26
N ALA A 405 -28.73 25.62 -21.27
CA ALA A 405 -29.57 24.87 -20.33
C ALA A 405 -29.02 24.91 -18.88
N GLU A 406 -27.70 24.94 -18.70
CA GLU A 406 -27.05 25.06 -17.38
C GLU A 406 -27.26 26.42 -16.70
N GLY A 407 -27.67 27.46 -17.45
CA GLY A 407 -28.00 28.81 -16.95
C GLY A 407 -26.84 29.59 -16.30
N ASN A 408 -25.66 29.00 -16.17
CA ASN A 408 -24.60 29.49 -15.28
C ASN A 408 -23.56 30.41 -15.96
N GLY A 409 -23.82 30.85 -17.19
CA GLY A 409 -22.87 31.65 -17.98
C GLY A 409 -21.72 30.83 -18.57
N SER A 410 -21.96 29.54 -18.84
CA SER A 410 -21.01 28.65 -19.52
C SER A 410 -20.71 29.17 -20.94
N ARG A 411 -19.44 29.11 -21.38
CA ARG A 411 -18.99 29.57 -22.71
C ARG A 411 -18.53 28.38 -23.55
N VAL A 412 -18.93 28.31 -24.82
CA VAL A 412 -18.50 27.25 -25.73
C VAL A 412 -17.34 27.71 -26.60
N VAL A 413 -16.37 26.82 -26.85
CA VAL A 413 -15.22 27.08 -27.73
C VAL A 413 -15.08 25.93 -28.72
N SER A 414 -15.01 26.25 -30.02
CA SER A 414 -14.75 25.27 -31.08
C SER A 414 -13.28 24.83 -31.08
N ILE A 415 -13.05 23.52 -31.05
CA ILE A 415 -11.74 22.91 -31.32
C ILE A 415 -11.56 22.90 -32.85
N LEU A 416 -10.47 23.46 -33.38
CA LEU A 416 -10.23 23.47 -34.84
C LEU A 416 -9.58 22.15 -35.29
N GLU A 417 -10.12 21.54 -36.34
CA GLU A 417 -9.70 20.21 -36.84
C GLU A 417 -8.20 20.15 -37.21
N SER A 418 -7.65 21.25 -37.74
CA SER A 418 -6.24 21.39 -38.11
C SER A 418 -5.26 21.40 -36.93
N GLN A 419 -5.75 21.39 -35.68
CA GLN A 419 -4.92 21.31 -34.48
C GLN A 419 -5.10 19.98 -33.72
N THR A 420 -5.93 19.05 -34.20
CA THR A 420 -6.45 17.92 -33.39
C THR A 420 -5.39 17.05 -32.72
N ASP A 421 -4.30 16.66 -33.38
CA ASP A 421 -3.32 15.77 -32.73
C ASP A 421 -2.33 16.52 -31.82
N GLY A 422 -1.94 17.74 -32.18
CA GLY A 422 -1.14 18.61 -31.30
C GLY A 422 -1.93 19.07 -30.07
N MET A 423 -3.22 19.38 -30.24
CA MET A 423 -4.14 19.66 -29.14
C MET A 423 -4.52 18.41 -28.38
N ARG A 424 -4.58 17.21 -28.97
CA ARG A 424 -4.78 15.96 -28.22
C ARG A 424 -3.64 15.75 -27.23
N GLY A 425 -2.39 15.87 -27.68
CA GLY A 425 -1.22 15.87 -26.79
C GLY A 425 -1.31 16.95 -25.71
N MET A 426 -1.55 18.21 -26.10
CA MET A 426 -1.74 19.29 -25.11
C MET A 426 -2.98 19.12 -24.21
N MET A 427 -4.00 18.35 -24.59
CA MET A 427 -5.19 18.07 -23.79
C MET A 427 -4.99 16.89 -22.84
N GLU A 428 -4.19 15.91 -23.23
CA GLU A 428 -3.70 14.85 -22.34
C GLU A 428 -2.73 15.46 -21.30
N ASP A 429 -1.79 16.31 -21.74
CA ASP A 429 -0.91 17.10 -20.86
C ASP A 429 -1.68 18.11 -19.99
N MET A 430 -2.73 18.76 -20.52
CA MET A 430 -3.54 19.72 -19.74
C MET A 430 -4.54 19.02 -18.82
N ALA A 431 -5.03 17.82 -19.14
CA ALA A 431 -5.77 16.99 -18.20
C ALA A 431 -4.85 16.53 -17.06
N ALA A 432 -3.61 16.13 -17.35
CA ALA A 432 -2.60 15.84 -16.34
C ALA A 432 -2.23 17.08 -15.51
N SER A 433 -2.07 18.26 -16.14
CA SER A 433 -1.71 19.51 -15.47
C SER A 433 -2.86 20.09 -14.63
N LEU A 434 -4.11 20.00 -15.07
CA LEU A 434 -5.30 20.35 -14.26
C LEU A 434 -5.46 19.40 -13.05
N HIS A 435 -4.89 18.20 -13.12
CA HIS A 435 -4.82 17.28 -11.99
C HIS A 435 -3.85 17.74 -10.88
N ASP A 436 -2.86 18.59 -11.21
CA ASP A 436 -1.99 19.29 -10.25
C ASP A 436 -2.53 20.71 -9.90
N CYS A 437 -3.13 21.43 -10.86
CA CYS A 437 -3.48 22.85 -10.72
C CYS A 437 -4.77 23.15 -9.91
N THR A 438 -5.37 22.16 -9.26
CA THR A 438 -6.47 22.37 -8.30
C THR A 438 -6.00 22.52 -6.84
N TYR A 439 -4.69 22.52 -6.58
CA TYR A 439 -4.11 22.87 -5.28
C TYR A 439 -3.94 24.39 -5.07
N ARG A 440 -4.94 25.02 -4.44
CA ARG A 440 -4.80 26.19 -3.55
C ARG A 440 -5.86 26.18 -2.47
#